data_AF-A0A6I1NBV4-F1
#
_entry.id   AF-A0A6I1NBV4-F1
#
_cell.length_a   1.000
_cell.length_b   1.000
_cell.length_c   1.000
_cell.angle_alpha   90.00
_cell.angle_beta   90.00
_cell.angle_gamma   90.00
#
_symmetry.space_group_name_H-M   'P 1'
#
loop_
_entity.id
_entity.type
_entity.pdbx_description
1 polymer ?
#
loop_
_entity_poly.entity_id
_entity_poly.type
_entity_poly.pdbx_seq_one_letter_code
_entity_poly.pdbx_strand_id
1 'polypeptide(L)'
;MQYPAVFSPDPSGGYVVTFPDIPEAITQGDTESEAICMAEDALVTALDFYFEDRRQVPAPSRPQFGQRLVALPAELAERVRSLNAALGRQGLGAFQA
;
A
#
# COMPACT_ATOMS: atom_id res chain seq x y z
N MET A 1 -5.37 2.72 9.22
CA MET A 1 -5.17 3.45 7.94
C MET A 1 -5.76 2.57 6.85
N GLN A 2 -6.32 3.14 5.79
CA GLN A 2 -6.93 2.35 4.71
C GLN A 2 -6.46 2.88 3.37
N TYR A 3 -5.95 2.00 2.49
CA TYR A 3 -5.49 2.36 1.16
C TYR A 3 -6.52 1.98 0.09
N PRO A 4 -6.80 2.87 -0.88
CA PRO A 4 -7.59 2.50 -2.03
C PRO A 4 -6.84 1.49 -2.90
N ALA A 5 -7.54 0.46 -3.33
CA ALA A 5 -7.07 -0.58 -4.23
C ALA A 5 -8.02 -0.70 -5.43
N VAL A 6 -7.42 -1.02 -6.57
CA VAL A 6 -8.14 -1.30 -7.83
C VAL A 6 -8.12 -2.81 -8.05
N PHE A 7 -9.29 -3.39 -8.25
CA PHE A 7 -9.48 -4.81 -8.57
C PHE A 7 -9.88 -4.91 -10.04
N SER A 8 -8.96 -5.39 -10.87
CA SER A 8 -9.15 -5.51 -12.32
C SER A 8 -9.28 -6.97 -12.70
N PRO A 9 -10.32 -7.38 -13.46
CA PRO A 9 -10.39 -8.73 -14.00
C PRO A 9 -9.19 -9.03 -14.91
N ASP A 10 -8.57 -10.19 -14.77
CA ASP A 10 -7.50 -10.64 -15.67
C ASP A 10 -8.06 -11.42 -16.87
N PRO A 11 -7.55 -11.24 -18.10
CA PRO A 11 -8.00 -12.00 -19.27
C PRO A 11 -7.85 -13.52 -19.15
N SER A 12 -6.91 -13.99 -18.33
CA SER A 12 -6.68 -15.41 -18.05
C SER A 12 -7.59 -15.96 -16.94
N GLY A 13 -8.40 -15.11 -16.31
CA GLY A 13 -9.24 -15.43 -15.17
C GLY A 13 -8.70 -14.85 -13.86
N GLY A 14 -9.60 -14.62 -12.91
CA GLY A 14 -9.28 -14.00 -11.62
C GLY A 14 -9.22 -12.48 -11.66
N TYR A 15 -8.58 -11.90 -10.64
CA TYR A 15 -8.48 -10.46 -10.42
C TYR A 15 -7.06 -10.07 -10.02
N VAL A 16 -6.50 -9.09 -10.72
CA VAL A 16 -5.28 -8.39 -10.30
C VAL A 16 -5.66 -7.23 -9.39
N VAL A 17 -4.92 -7.08 -8.30
CA VAL A 17 -5.08 -5.99 -7.34
C VAL A 17 -3.85 -5.11 -7.35
N THR A 18 -4.07 -3.80 -7.48
CA THR A 18 -3.01 -2.79 -7.44
C THR A 18 -3.39 -1.63 -6.52
N PHE A 19 -2.39 -0.98 -5.94
CA PHE A 19 -2.57 0.17 -5.06
C PHE A 19 -1.96 1.43 -5.68
N PRO A 20 -2.76 2.46 -6.01
CA PRO A 20 -2.23 3.69 -6.62
C PRO A 20 -1.18 4.41 -5.77
N ASP A 21 -1.32 4.34 -4.45
CA ASP A 21 -0.41 5.01 -3.50
C ASP A 21 0.83 4.17 -3.18
N ILE A 22 0.76 2.84 -3.35
CA ILE A 22 1.86 1.89 -3.11
C ILE A 22 2.02 1.02 -4.38
N PRO A 23 2.63 1.53 -5.46
CA PRO A 23 2.68 0.83 -6.75
C PRO A 23 3.42 -0.51 -6.71
N GLU A 24 4.29 -0.71 -5.71
CA GLU A 24 4.99 -1.98 -5.49
C GLU A 24 4.09 -3.08 -4.90
N ALA A 25 2.94 -2.71 -4.31
CA ALA A 25 1.94 -3.68 -3.84
C ALA A 25 1.07 -4.15 -5.01
N ILE A 26 1.39 -5.32 -5.56
CA ILE A 26 0.65 -5.96 -6.65
C ILE A 26 0.42 -7.42 -6.27
N THR A 27 -0.79 -7.91 -6.49
CA THR A 27 -1.15 -9.31 -6.25
C THR A 27 -2.29 -9.76 -7.15
N GLN A 28 -2.62 -11.04 -7.11
CA GLN A 28 -3.71 -11.64 -7.87
C GLN A 28 -4.40 -12.71 -7.02
N GLY A 29 -5.70 -12.91 -7.26
CA GLY A 29 -6.44 -14.07 -6.78
C GLY A 29 -7.37 -14.62 -7.88
N ASP A 30 -7.66 -15.92 -7.84
CA ASP A 30 -8.53 -16.59 -8.83
C ASP A 30 -10.00 -16.20 -8.65
N THR A 31 -10.35 -15.78 -7.44
CA THR A 31 -11.67 -15.24 -7.09
C THR A 31 -11.57 -13.85 -6.51
N GLU A 32 -12.68 -13.11 -6.54
CA GLU A 32 -12.75 -11.79 -5.93
C GLU A 32 -12.47 -11.83 -4.42
N SER A 33 -12.97 -12.85 -3.72
CA SER A 33 -12.74 -13.04 -2.28
C SER A 33 -11.27 -13.34 -1.98
N GLU A 34 -10.63 -14.18 -2.78
CA GLU A 34 -9.20 -14.47 -2.64
C GLU A 34 -8.37 -13.22 -2.92
N ALA A 35 -8.67 -12.49 -3.99
CA ALA A 35 -7.97 -11.24 -4.32
C ALA A 35 -8.07 -10.21 -3.19
N ILE A 36 -9.20 -10.16 -2.47
CA ILE A 36 -9.36 -9.28 -1.30
C ILE A 36 -8.42 -9.70 -0.16
N CYS A 37 -8.36 -11.00 0.17
CA CYS A 37 -7.45 -11.51 1.19
C CYS A 37 -5.99 -11.24 0.82
N MET A 38 -5.61 -11.54 -0.42
CA MET A 38 -4.27 -11.35 -0.94
C MET A 38 -3.84 -9.88 -0.96
N ALA A 39 -4.78 -8.95 -1.14
CA ALA A 39 -4.49 -7.52 -1.18
C ALA A 39 -3.92 -6.98 0.13
N GLU A 40 -4.39 -7.48 1.28
CA GLU A 40 -3.86 -7.09 2.59
C GLU A 40 -2.40 -7.55 2.74
N ASP A 41 -2.13 -8.82 2.45
CA ASP A 41 -0.79 -9.40 2.54
C ASP A 41 0.20 -8.70 1.61
N ALA A 42 -0.22 -8.38 0.38
CA ALA A 42 0.61 -7.67 -0.58
C ALA A 42 0.94 -6.25 -0.12
N LEU A 43 -0.03 -5.55 0.47
CA LEU A 43 0.17 -4.22 1.01
C LEU A 43 1.11 -4.24 2.23
N VAL A 44 0.95 -5.19 3.15
CA VAL A 44 1.84 -5.37 4.30
C VAL A 44 3.26 -5.65 3.83
N THR A 45 3.43 -6.61 2.90
CA THR A 45 4.72 -6.99 2.34
C THR A 45 5.42 -5.82 1.66
N ALA A 46 4.69 -5.03 0.86
CA ALA A 46 5.25 -3.86 0.20
C ALA A 46 5.76 -2.83 1.22
N LEU A 47 5.04 -2.63 2.33
CA LEU A 47 5.44 -1.69 3.38
C LEU A 47 6.70 -2.12 4.13
N ASP A 48 7.00 -3.40 4.22
CA ASP A 48 8.26 -3.86 4.83
C ASP A 48 9.49 -3.30 4.10
N PHE A 49 9.46 -3.22 2.77
CA PHE A 49 10.53 -2.56 2.01
C PHE A 49 10.67 -1.06 2.35
N TYR A 50 9.57 -0.34 2.58
CA TYR A 50 9.64 1.06 3.02
C TYR A 50 10.27 1.19 4.42
N PHE A 51 9.99 0.25 5.32
CA PHE A 51 10.59 0.22 6.65
C PHE A 51 12.09 -0.10 6.61
N GLU A 52 12.48 -1.10 5.83
CA GLU A 52 13.88 -1.53 5.65
C GLU A 52 14.72 -0.41 5.03
N ASP A 53 14.23 0.20 3.95
CA ASP A 53 14.91 1.29 3.25
C ASP A 53 14.83 2.64 3.99
N ARG A 54 14.08 2.71 5.10
CA ARG A 54 13.72 3.95 5.81
C ARG A 54 13.15 5.02 4.88
N ARG A 55 12.32 4.61 3.91
CA ARG A 55 11.64 5.49 2.96
C ARG A 55 10.35 6.03 3.56
N GLN A 56 9.98 7.25 3.19
CA GLN A 56 8.68 7.80 3.56
C GLN A 56 7.58 6.97 2.89
N VAL A 57 6.63 6.50 3.70
CA VAL A 57 5.45 5.77 3.21
C VAL A 57 4.43 6.81 2.73
N PRO A 58 3.96 6.73 1.47
CA PRO A 58 2.90 7.61 0.96
C PRO A 58 1.64 7.51 1.81
N ALA A 59 0.98 8.65 2.07
CA ALA A 59 -0.31 8.62 2.77
C ALA A 59 -1.41 8.08 1.84
N PRO A 60 -2.43 7.37 2.35
CA PRO A 60 -3.54 6.94 1.53
C PRO A 60 -4.26 8.12 0.87
N SER A 61 -4.51 8.01 -0.43
CA SER A 61 -5.30 8.98 -1.17
C SER A 61 -6.81 8.84 -0.87
N ARG A 62 -7.60 9.84 -1.30
CA ARG A 62 -9.06 9.74 -1.23
C ARG A 62 -9.53 8.67 -2.22
N PRO A 63 -10.40 7.73 -1.80
CA PRO A 63 -10.89 6.70 -2.69
C PRO A 63 -11.71 7.30 -3.85
N GLN A 64 -11.49 6.77 -5.04
CA GLN A 64 -12.22 7.10 -6.26
C GLN A 64 -13.31 6.06 -6.55
N PHE A 65 -14.23 6.38 -7.46
CA PHE A 65 -15.29 5.46 -7.85
C PHE A 65 -14.70 4.12 -8.34
N GLY A 66 -15.25 3.01 -7.85
CA GLY A 66 -14.81 1.65 -8.19
C GLY A 66 -13.61 1.14 -7.38
N GLN A 67 -12.95 1.97 -6.57
CA GLN A 67 -11.88 1.52 -5.66
C GLN A 67 -12.45 0.92 -4.38
N ARG A 68 -11.71 -0.02 -3.81
CA ARG A 68 -12.02 -0.66 -2.52
C ARG A 68 -10.97 -0.29 -1.51
N LEU A 69 -11.38 -0.14 -0.26
CA LEU A 69 -10.46 0.19 0.83
C LEU A 69 -9.92 -1.09 1.44
N VAL A 70 -8.59 -1.19 1.51
CA VAL A 70 -7.87 -2.25 2.22
C VAL A 70 -7.28 -1.64 3.50
N ALA A 71 -7.65 -2.20 4.64
CA ALA A 71 -7.21 -1.70 5.93
C ALA A 71 -5.83 -2.27 6.27
N LEU A 72 -4.95 -1.42 6.81
CA LEU A 72 -3.77 -1.90 7.50
C LEU A 72 -4.14 -2.35 8.92
N PRO A 73 -3.48 -3.42 9.43
CA PRO A 73 -3.45 -3.70 10.85
C PRO A 73 -3.08 -2.46 11.67
N ALA A 74 -3.70 -2.30 12.84
CA ALA A 74 -3.55 -1.09 13.65
C ALA A 74 -2.09 -0.82 14.04
N GLU A 75 -1.35 -1.88 14.41
CA GLU A 75 0.07 -1.82 14.74
C GLU A 75 0.92 -1.30 13.57
N LEU A 76 0.69 -1.82 12.37
CA LEU A 76 1.43 -1.41 11.19
C LEU A 76 1.13 0.05 10.83
N ALA A 77 -0.12 0.47 11.00
CA ALA A 77 -0.50 1.87 10.80
C ALA A 77 0.21 2.82 11.79
N GLU A 78 0.45 2.41 13.03
CA GLU A 78 1.27 3.19 13.98
C GLU A 78 2.75 3.20 13.57
N ARG A 79 3.28 2.07 13.12
CA ARG A 79 4.66 1.96 12.64
C ARG A 79 4.90 2.90 11.45
N VAL A 80 3.97 2.97 10.50
CA VAL A 80 3.98 3.95 9.40
C VAL A 80 4.01 5.39 9.93
N ARG A 81 3.11 5.74 10.86
CA ARG A 81 3.08 7.09 11.45
C ARG A 81 4.38 7.44 12.15
N SER A 82 4.94 6.51 12.90
CA SER A 82 6.21 6.68 13.62
C SER A 82 7.37 6.91 12.66
N LEU A 83 7.49 6.08 11.60
CA LEU A 83 8.52 6.25 10.57
C LEU A 83 8.39 7.61 9.87
N ASN A 84 7.20 7.94 9.36
CA ASN A 84 6.98 9.19 8.64
C ASN A 84 7.22 10.41 9.53
N ALA A 85 6.85 10.37 10.81
CA ALA A 85 7.15 11.43 11.76
C ALA A 85 8.66 11.54 12.05
N ALA A 86 9.37 10.42 12.14
CA ALA A 86 10.82 10.41 12.31
C ALA A 86 11.56 10.98 11.09
N LEU A 87 11.10 10.67 9.87
CA LEU A 87 11.68 11.21 8.63
C LEU A 87 11.30 12.68 8.44
N GLY A 88 10.07 13.09 8.72
CA GLY A 88 9.62 14.49 8.60
C GLY A 88 10.28 15.45 9.60
N ARG A 89 10.63 14.98 10.81
CA ARG A 89 11.45 15.75 11.77
C ARG A 89 12.91 15.87 11.34
N GLN A 90 13.38 14.93 10.51
CA GLN A 90 14.69 14.96 9.87
C GLN A 90 14.57 15.54 8.46
N GLY A 91 14.00 16.73 8.30
CA GLY A 91 14.24 17.47 7.08
C GLY A 91 15.73 17.82 7.04
N LEU A 92 16.57 17.02 6.35
CA LEU A 92 17.99 17.21 5.98
C LEU A 92 18.56 15.83 5.55
N GLY A 93 19.08 15.58 4.34
CA GLY A 93 19.31 16.44 3.17
C GLY A 93 19.78 15.62 1.95
N ALA A 94 20.02 16.33 0.85
CA ALA A 94 20.44 15.86 -0.49
C ALA A 94 19.27 15.36 -1.38
N PHE A 95 18.98 15.90 -2.57
CA PHE A 95 19.75 16.69 -3.53
C PHE A 95 18.85 17.78 -4.15
N GLN A 96 19.30 19.03 -4.12
CA GLN A 96 19.18 19.88 -5.29
C GLN A 96 20.33 19.48 -6.23
N ALA A 97 20.00 19.03 -7.44
CA ALA A 97 20.82 19.15 -8.64
C ALA A 97 19.88 19.13 -9.85
#